data_AF-A0A4Z0E556-F1
#
_entry.id   AF-A0A4Z0E556-F1
#
_cell.length_a   1.000
_cell.length_b   1.000
_cell.length_c   1.000
_cell.angle_alpha   90.00
_cell.angle_beta   90.00
_cell.angle_gamma   90.00
#
_symmetry.space_group_name_H-M   'P 1'
#
loop_
_entity.id
_entity.type
_entity.pdbx_description
1 polymer ?
#
loop_
_entity_poly.entity_id
_entity_poly.type
_entity_poly.pdbx_seq_one_letter_code
_entity_poly.pdbx_strand_id
1 'polypeptide(L)'
;MNDRMNDRLRARFDELWGRAVRADGAEAAWRAIDAGYGEAGRHYHGWRHIADLLEGHDAVRALPDFAGLDHDAIDLAIFFHDAVYDTARTDNEWRSAALLLTHAGPAPESGPIRAAEAMIQASAAHAPSDDAATRLMLDLDLAVLGAPRPEYEAYAAAIRREYAAVPEAAWRFGRAGVLDRFLARPDLYQTRPFRDRFETAARANLAAEADTLRAGHTGEGA
;
A
#
# COMPACT_ATOMS: atom_id res chain seq x y z
N MET A 1 21.15 -2.19 -7.99
CA MET A 1 20.48 -1.09 -7.26
C MET A 1 19.49 -1.65 -6.25
N ASN A 2 18.75 -2.70 -6.63
CA ASN A 2 17.83 -3.42 -5.74
C ASN A 2 18.52 -4.06 -4.52
N ASP A 3 19.69 -4.68 -4.68
CA ASP A 3 20.35 -5.40 -3.56
C ASP A 3 20.64 -4.50 -2.34
N ARG A 4 21.19 -3.30 -2.55
CA ARG A 4 21.45 -2.36 -1.44
C ARG A 4 20.18 -1.83 -0.77
N MET A 5 19.07 -1.72 -1.51
CA MET A 5 17.79 -1.32 -0.95
C MET A 5 17.24 -2.46 -0.10
N ASN A 6 17.23 -3.68 -0.63
CA ASN A 6 16.76 -4.86 0.06
C ASN A 6 17.60 -5.15 1.33
N ASP A 7 18.92 -4.94 1.30
CA ASP A 7 19.78 -5.05 2.50
C ASP A 7 19.36 -4.06 3.60
N ARG A 8 19.03 -2.82 3.24
CA ARG A 8 18.57 -1.80 4.20
C ARG A 8 17.18 -2.14 4.75
N LEU A 9 16.27 -2.56 3.88
CA LEU A 9 14.93 -3.00 4.28
C LEU A 9 15.01 -4.21 5.21
N ARG A 10 15.92 -5.15 4.91
CA ARG A 10 16.18 -6.31 5.76
C ARG A 10 16.66 -5.90 7.14
N ALA A 11 17.66 -5.02 7.22
CA ALA A 11 18.17 -4.55 8.50
C ALA A 11 17.07 -3.85 9.33
N ARG A 12 16.27 -2.97 8.70
CA ARG A 12 15.13 -2.32 9.35
C ARG A 12 14.09 -3.33 9.84
N PHE A 13 13.80 -4.36 9.03
CA PHE A 13 12.87 -5.42 9.40
C PHE A 13 13.37 -6.23 10.60
N ASP A 14 14.64 -6.63 10.62
CA ASP A 14 15.21 -7.39 11.74
C ASP A 14 15.17 -6.58 13.05
N GLU A 15 15.50 -5.29 12.99
CA GLU A 15 15.37 -4.37 14.14
C GLU A 15 13.92 -4.23 14.61
N LEU A 16 12.98 -4.09 13.66
CA LEU A 16 11.54 -3.98 13.93
C LEU A 16 11.00 -5.25 14.58
N TRP A 17 11.35 -6.41 14.03
CA TRP A 17 10.92 -7.70 14.56
C TRP A 17 11.41 -7.89 16.00
N GLY A 18 12.66 -7.53 16.27
CA GLY A 18 13.27 -7.62 17.60
C GLY A 18 12.58 -6.75 18.67
N ARG A 19 12.05 -5.58 18.30
CA ARG A 19 11.38 -4.65 19.23
C ARG A 19 9.87 -4.87 19.34
N ALA A 20 9.19 -5.13 18.22
CA ALA A 20 7.73 -5.16 18.14
C ALA A 20 7.15 -6.57 18.34
N VAL A 21 7.78 -7.60 17.77
CA VAL A 21 7.29 -8.99 17.85
C VAL A 21 7.94 -9.72 19.01
N ARG A 22 9.26 -9.53 19.22
CA ARG A 22 10.03 -10.11 20.34
C ARG A 22 9.96 -11.64 20.41
N ALA A 23 9.75 -12.29 19.26
CA ALA A 23 9.73 -13.74 19.11
C ALA A 23 10.75 -14.17 18.05
N ASP A 24 11.12 -15.45 18.07
CA ASP A 24 11.82 -16.08 16.96
C ASP A 24 10.96 -15.99 15.68
N GLY A 25 11.58 -16.19 14.52
CA GLY A 25 10.86 -16.27 13.24
C GLY A 25 11.09 -15.11 12.28
N ALA A 26 11.90 -14.09 12.63
CA ALA A 26 12.26 -12.99 11.73
C ALA A 26 12.76 -13.48 10.35
N GLU A 27 13.66 -14.47 10.34
CA GLU A 27 14.19 -15.03 9.09
C GLU A 27 13.11 -15.73 8.25
N ALA A 28 12.20 -16.46 8.89
CA ALA A 28 11.11 -17.14 8.18
C ALA A 28 10.09 -16.13 7.63
N ALA A 29 9.76 -15.10 8.43
CA ALA A 29 8.89 -14.01 8.05
C ALA A 29 9.46 -13.23 6.86
N TRP A 30 10.74 -12.85 6.94
CA TRP A 30 11.46 -12.17 5.86
C TRP A 30 11.42 -12.97 4.57
N ARG A 31 11.74 -14.27 4.63
CA ARG A 31 11.70 -15.15 3.44
C ARG A 31 10.31 -15.20 2.81
N ALA A 32 9.25 -15.20 3.62
CA ALA A 32 7.89 -15.23 3.13
C ALA A 32 7.51 -13.93 2.40
N ILE A 33 7.80 -12.76 2.99
CA ILE A 33 7.51 -11.47 2.34
C ILE A 33 8.42 -11.20 1.14
N ASP A 34 9.69 -11.62 1.18
CA ASP A 34 10.65 -11.49 0.07
C ASP A 34 10.24 -12.36 -1.11
N ALA A 35 9.75 -13.58 -0.85
CA ALA A 35 9.18 -14.43 -1.89
C ALA A 35 8.00 -13.76 -2.60
N GLY A 36 7.11 -13.09 -1.86
CA GLY A 36 5.99 -12.33 -2.43
C GLY A 36 6.47 -11.10 -3.21
N TYR A 37 7.11 -10.15 -2.54
CA TYR A 37 7.54 -8.89 -3.15
C TYR A 37 8.58 -9.03 -4.27
N GLY A 38 9.28 -10.17 -4.33
CA GLY A 38 10.22 -10.53 -5.40
C GLY A 38 9.58 -11.20 -6.63
N GLU A 39 8.27 -11.45 -6.64
CA GLU A 39 7.58 -12.06 -7.78
C GLU A 39 7.69 -11.20 -9.05
N ALA A 40 8.07 -11.81 -10.17
CA ALA A 40 8.31 -11.10 -11.44
C ALA A 40 7.05 -10.41 -12.01
N GLY A 41 5.85 -10.82 -11.59
CA GLY A 41 4.59 -10.23 -12.00
C GLY A 41 4.21 -8.96 -11.25
N ARG A 42 4.93 -8.60 -10.18
CA ARG A 42 4.68 -7.41 -9.38
C ARG A 42 5.48 -6.23 -9.93
N HIS A 43 4.79 -5.32 -10.58
CA HIS A 43 5.41 -4.15 -11.20
C HIS A 43 5.29 -2.89 -10.35
N TYR A 44 4.24 -2.80 -9.53
CA TYR A 44 4.03 -1.76 -8.54
C TYR A 44 4.14 -2.33 -7.12
N HIS A 45 3.40 -3.40 -6.80
CA HIS A 45 3.28 -3.95 -5.43
C HIS A 45 4.48 -4.82 -5.00
N GLY A 46 5.70 -4.36 -5.33
CA GLY A 46 6.97 -5.02 -4.96
C GLY A 46 7.77 -4.22 -3.93
N TRP A 47 9.05 -4.60 -3.75
CA TRP A 47 9.92 -3.98 -2.74
C TRP A 47 10.09 -2.46 -2.84
N ARG A 48 9.92 -1.89 -4.05
CA ARG A 48 9.99 -0.44 -4.24
C ARG A 48 8.83 0.28 -3.55
N HIS A 49 7.61 -0.24 -3.65
CA HIS A 49 6.42 0.29 -2.96
C HIS A 49 6.63 0.30 -1.44
N ILE A 50 7.13 -0.81 -0.88
CA ILE A 50 7.43 -0.91 0.56
C ILE A 50 8.47 0.13 0.99
N ALA A 51 9.52 0.33 0.18
CA ALA A 51 10.51 1.37 0.45
C ALA A 51 9.89 2.78 0.42
N ASP A 52 9.05 3.08 -0.57
CA ASP A 52 8.39 4.39 -0.71
C ASP A 52 7.45 4.68 0.50
N LEU A 53 6.72 3.67 0.99
CA LEU A 53 5.88 3.81 2.20
C LEU A 53 6.70 4.05 3.47
N LEU A 54 7.80 3.31 3.66
CA LEU A 54 8.68 3.48 4.82
C LEU A 54 9.39 4.85 4.81
N GLU A 55 9.86 5.30 3.64
CA GLU A 55 10.42 6.64 3.46
C GLU A 55 9.37 7.73 3.72
N GLY A 56 8.13 7.54 3.23
CA GLY A 56 7.00 8.40 3.52
C GLY A 56 6.66 8.48 5.00
N HIS A 57 6.67 7.34 5.69
CA HIS A 57 6.42 7.26 7.13
C HIS A 57 7.52 7.99 7.93
N ASP A 58 8.79 7.78 7.59
CA ASP A 58 9.91 8.47 8.22
C ASP A 58 9.83 10.00 8.06
N ALA A 59 9.35 10.47 6.90
CA ALA A 59 9.20 11.89 6.63
C ALA A 59 8.10 12.57 7.47
N VAL A 60 7.12 11.82 7.96
CA VAL A 60 5.95 12.39 8.66
C VAL A 60 5.85 12.00 10.13
N ARG A 61 6.49 10.91 10.58
CA ARG A 61 6.34 10.37 11.95
C ARG A 61 6.64 11.36 13.07
N ALA A 62 7.48 12.36 12.83
CA ALA A 62 7.82 13.39 13.82
C ALA A 62 6.85 14.59 13.84
N LEU A 63 5.87 14.64 12.93
CA LEU A 63 4.86 15.71 12.92
C LEU A 63 3.95 15.60 14.15
N PRO A 64 3.45 16.72 14.71
CA PRO A 64 2.57 16.69 15.88
C PRO A 64 1.34 15.79 15.73
N ASP A 65 0.79 15.69 14.51
CA ASP A 65 -0.35 14.83 14.19
C ASP A 65 -0.06 13.33 14.39
N PHE A 66 1.22 12.93 14.33
CA PHE A 66 1.65 11.52 14.24
C PHE A 66 2.65 11.10 15.32
N ALA A 67 3.27 12.04 16.05
CA ALA A 67 4.36 11.78 16.98
C ALA A 67 3.98 10.86 18.17
N GLY A 68 2.69 10.72 18.47
CA GLY A 68 2.18 9.85 19.53
C GLY A 68 1.74 8.45 19.06
N LEU A 69 1.89 8.13 17.78
CA LEU A 69 1.44 6.85 17.23
C LEU A 69 2.44 5.73 17.50
N ASP A 70 1.94 4.50 17.50
CA ASP A 70 2.78 3.30 17.51
C ASP A 70 3.41 3.09 16.12
N HIS A 71 4.57 3.69 15.91
CA HIS A 71 5.30 3.61 14.64
C HIS A 71 5.79 2.20 14.32
N ASP A 72 5.94 1.33 15.31
CA ASP A 72 6.34 -0.06 15.08
C ASP A 72 5.16 -0.88 14.54
N ALA A 73 3.94 -0.62 15.03
CA ALA A 73 2.73 -1.18 14.43
C ALA A 73 2.55 -0.75 12.97
N ILE A 74 2.80 0.53 12.66
CA ILE A 74 2.69 1.07 11.30
C ILE A 74 3.76 0.45 10.38
N ASP A 75 5.02 0.39 10.81
CA ASP A 75 6.08 -0.25 10.01
C ASP A 75 5.78 -1.73 9.78
N LEU A 76 5.25 -2.46 10.79
CA LEU A 76 4.81 -3.85 10.61
C LEU A 76 3.68 -3.95 9.58
N ALA A 77 2.69 -3.06 9.64
CA ALA A 77 1.62 -3.03 8.66
C ALA A 77 2.17 -2.78 7.24
N ILE A 78 3.08 -1.82 7.09
CA ILE A 78 3.72 -1.51 5.81
C ILE A 78 4.43 -2.75 5.25
N PHE A 79 5.27 -3.43 6.04
CA PHE A 79 6.01 -4.62 5.58
C PHE A 79 5.12 -5.79 5.16
N PHE A 80 3.87 -5.86 5.62
CA PHE A 80 3.02 -7.02 5.39
C PHE A 80 1.81 -6.76 4.51
N HIS A 81 1.30 -5.52 4.35
CA HIS A 81 -0.03 -5.30 3.78
C HIS A 81 -0.25 -5.92 2.40
N ASP A 82 0.76 -5.84 1.53
CA ASP A 82 0.77 -6.46 0.21
C ASP A 82 1.65 -7.71 0.10
N ALA A 83 2.05 -8.33 1.22
CA ALA A 83 2.93 -9.50 1.18
C ALA A 83 2.34 -10.61 0.32
N VAL A 84 1.03 -10.80 0.38
CA VAL A 84 0.26 -11.64 -0.55
C VAL A 84 -0.49 -10.73 -1.53
N TYR A 85 -0.24 -10.92 -2.83
CA TYR A 85 -0.87 -10.12 -3.88
C TYR A 85 -1.16 -10.98 -5.11
N ASP A 86 -2.42 -11.08 -5.47
CA ASP A 86 -2.90 -11.68 -6.72
C ASP A 86 -4.09 -10.87 -7.23
N THR A 87 -3.95 -10.32 -8.44
CA THR A 87 -4.97 -9.47 -9.09
C THR A 87 -6.31 -10.17 -9.34
N ALA A 88 -6.35 -11.51 -9.31
CA ALA A 88 -7.56 -12.30 -9.49
C ALA A 88 -8.30 -12.59 -8.16
N ARG A 89 -7.75 -12.15 -7.03
CA ARG A 89 -8.28 -12.41 -5.69
C ARG A 89 -8.84 -11.15 -5.04
N THR A 90 -9.68 -11.35 -4.04
CA THR A 90 -10.30 -10.28 -3.23
C THR A 90 -9.99 -10.41 -1.74
N ASP A 91 -9.13 -11.34 -1.35
CA ASP A 91 -8.76 -11.64 0.05
C ASP A 91 -7.25 -11.46 0.30
N ASN A 92 -6.57 -10.67 -0.54
CA ASN A 92 -5.13 -10.45 -0.47
C ASN A 92 -4.71 -9.90 0.91
N GLU A 93 -5.37 -8.85 1.38
CA GLU A 93 -5.06 -8.17 2.63
C GLU A 93 -5.35 -9.07 3.84
N TRP A 94 -6.42 -9.86 3.79
CA TRP A 94 -6.68 -10.86 4.82
C TRP A 94 -5.57 -11.92 4.89
N ARG A 95 -5.06 -12.37 3.73
CA ARG A 95 -3.95 -13.34 3.65
C ARG A 95 -2.63 -12.74 4.11
N SER A 96 -2.36 -11.49 3.74
CA SER A 96 -1.23 -10.70 4.23
C SER A 96 -1.23 -10.56 5.75
N ALA A 97 -2.39 -10.23 6.34
CA ALA A 97 -2.58 -10.18 7.79
C ALA A 97 -2.37 -11.57 8.43
N ALA A 98 -2.93 -12.63 7.83
CA ALA A 98 -2.73 -13.99 8.31
C ALA A 98 -1.26 -14.45 8.23
N LEU A 99 -0.51 -13.99 7.23
CA LEU A 99 0.92 -14.26 7.10
C LEU A 99 1.71 -13.63 8.26
N LEU A 100 1.43 -12.37 8.61
CA LEU A 100 2.00 -11.72 9.79
C LEU A 100 1.75 -12.55 11.05
N LEU A 101 0.50 -12.95 11.31
CA LEU A 101 0.15 -13.72 12.50
C LEU A 101 0.81 -15.10 12.53
N THR A 102 0.92 -15.76 11.38
CA THR A 102 1.56 -17.07 11.27
C THR A 102 3.01 -17.02 11.72
N HIS A 103 3.73 -15.98 11.35
CA HIS A 103 5.14 -15.83 11.69
C HIS A 103 5.38 -15.18 13.05
N ALA A 104 4.55 -14.21 13.45
CA ALA A 104 4.67 -13.55 14.75
C ALA A 104 4.28 -14.48 15.92
N GLY A 105 3.48 -15.51 15.65
CA GLY A 105 3.01 -16.46 16.66
C GLY A 105 1.93 -15.86 17.57
N PRO A 106 1.68 -16.47 18.75
CA PRO A 106 0.68 -15.98 19.69
C PRO A 106 0.99 -14.55 20.16
N ALA A 107 0.17 -13.60 19.73
CA ALA A 107 0.25 -12.21 20.15
C ALA A 107 -0.90 -11.87 21.11
N PRO A 108 -0.68 -10.98 22.10
CA PRO A 108 -1.75 -10.46 22.94
C PRO A 108 -2.85 -9.80 22.10
N GLU A 109 -4.03 -9.59 22.68
CA GLU A 109 -5.16 -8.93 22.00
C GLU A 109 -4.90 -7.43 21.73
N SER A 110 -3.91 -6.85 22.41
CA SER A 110 -3.43 -5.49 22.19
C SER A 110 -1.92 -5.46 21.98
N GLY A 111 -1.45 -4.48 21.22
CA GLY A 111 -0.04 -4.30 20.89
C GLY A 111 0.23 -4.23 19.38
N PRO A 112 1.50 -4.12 18.99
CA PRO A 112 1.88 -3.73 17.63
C PRO A 112 1.45 -4.75 16.57
N ILE A 113 1.45 -6.04 16.88
CA ILE A 113 1.01 -7.10 15.94
C ILE A 113 -0.48 -6.98 15.61
N ARG A 114 -1.34 -6.77 16.62
CA ARG A 114 -2.80 -6.64 16.42
C ARG A 114 -3.17 -5.33 15.76
N ALA A 115 -2.49 -4.26 16.13
CA ALA A 115 -2.65 -2.97 15.45
C ALA A 115 -2.25 -3.09 13.97
N ALA A 116 -1.11 -3.72 13.67
CA ALA A 116 -0.68 -3.96 12.29
C ALA A 116 -1.66 -4.85 11.52
N GLU A 117 -2.15 -5.95 12.11
CA GLU A 117 -3.18 -6.81 11.54
C GLU A 117 -4.42 -6.01 11.12
N ALA A 118 -4.93 -5.14 12.01
CA ALA A 118 -6.09 -4.31 11.73
C ALA A 118 -5.83 -3.29 10.59
N MET A 119 -4.66 -2.66 10.58
CA MET A 119 -4.26 -1.72 9.51
C MET A 119 -4.17 -2.42 8.15
N ILE A 120 -3.55 -3.60 8.11
CA ILE A 120 -3.46 -4.41 6.89
C ILE A 120 -4.86 -4.73 6.36
N GLN A 121 -5.76 -5.24 7.20
CA GLN A 121 -7.13 -5.54 6.77
C GLN A 121 -7.89 -4.29 6.31
N ALA A 122 -7.68 -3.14 6.96
CA ALA A 122 -8.31 -1.88 6.56
C ALA A 122 -7.86 -1.39 5.17
N SER A 123 -6.67 -1.77 4.72
CA SER A 123 -6.14 -1.40 3.39
C SER A 123 -6.92 -2.04 2.23
N ALA A 124 -7.75 -3.06 2.45
CA ALA A 124 -8.54 -3.68 1.38
C ALA A 124 -9.58 -2.74 0.75
N ALA A 125 -10.12 -1.81 1.55
CA ALA A 125 -11.16 -0.87 1.11
C ALA A 125 -10.73 0.60 1.19
N HIS A 126 -9.64 0.88 1.91
CA HIS A 126 -9.23 2.23 2.31
C HIS A 126 -10.40 3.05 2.87
N ALA A 127 -11.29 2.41 3.64
CA ALA A 127 -12.46 3.05 4.21
C ALA A 127 -12.04 4.05 5.30
N PRO A 128 -12.87 5.07 5.59
CA PRO A 128 -12.65 5.95 6.74
C PRO A 128 -12.46 5.14 8.03
N SER A 129 -11.45 5.52 8.82
CA SER A 129 -11.14 4.88 10.11
C SER A 129 -11.09 5.92 11.23
N ASP A 130 -11.59 5.55 12.41
CA ASP A 130 -11.45 6.36 13.63
C ASP A 130 -10.08 6.17 14.29
N ASP A 131 -9.34 5.11 13.94
CA ASP A 131 -8.00 4.85 14.45
C ASP A 131 -6.95 5.70 13.72
N ALA A 132 -6.19 6.49 14.47
CA ALA A 132 -5.24 7.44 13.91
C ALA A 132 -4.05 6.78 13.18
N ALA A 133 -3.58 5.63 13.67
CA ALA A 133 -2.49 4.90 13.03
C ALA A 133 -2.96 4.27 11.70
N THR A 134 -4.17 3.72 11.68
CA THR A 134 -4.83 3.22 10.47
C THR A 134 -5.00 4.33 9.44
N ARG A 135 -5.49 5.51 9.84
CA ARG A 135 -5.60 6.66 8.91
C ARG A 135 -4.26 7.00 8.26
N LEU A 136 -3.18 7.03 9.04
CA LEU A 136 -1.84 7.30 8.51
C LEU A 136 -1.35 6.18 7.58
N MET A 137 -1.55 4.91 7.94
CA MET A 137 -1.17 3.77 7.09
C MET A 137 -1.90 3.82 5.74
N LEU A 138 -3.21 4.06 5.74
CA LEU A 138 -4.00 4.17 4.50
C LEU A 138 -3.57 5.38 3.65
N ASP A 139 -3.25 6.51 4.28
CA ASP A 139 -2.76 7.70 3.59
C ASP A 139 -1.37 7.49 2.97
N LEU A 140 -0.49 6.74 3.65
CA LEU A 140 0.82 6.37 3.13
C LEU A 140 0.70 5.48 1.88
N ASP A 141 -0.18 4.49 1.92
CA ASP A 141 -0.43 3.59 0.80
C ASP A 141 -1.04 4.31 -0.42
N LEU A 142 -1.91 5.31 -0.18
CA LEU A 142 -2.50 6.13 -1.23
C LEU A 142 -1.63 7.32 -1.67
N ALA A 143 -0.48 7.58 -1.05
CA ALA A 143 0.33 8.78 -1.29
C ALA A 143 0.77 8.94 -2.75
N VAL A 144 0.99 7.81 -3.45
CA VAL A 144 1.36 7.79 -4.88
C VAL A 144 0.33 8.50 -5.76
N LEU A 145 -0.95 8.54 -5.34
CA LEU A 145 -1.99 9.19 -6.13
C LEU A 145 -1.69 10.68 -6.28
N GLY A 146 -1.13 11.31 -5.25
CA GLY A 146 -0.72 12.72 -5.24
C GLY A 146 0.70 13.00 -5.72
N ALA A 147 1.40 12.00 -6.27
CA ALA A 147 2.75 12.17 -6.80
C ALA A 147 2.79 13.13 -8.01
N PRO A 148 3.97 13.71 -8.33
CA PRO A 148 4.16 14.42 -9.59
C PRO A 148 3.67 13.60 -10.79
N ARG A 149 3.08 14.27 -11.80
CA ARG A 149 2.43 13.62 -12.95
C ARG A 149 3.25 12.48 -13.58
N PRO A 150 4.56 12.63 -13.87
CA PRO A 150 5.33 11.55 -14.48
C PRO A 150 5.47 10.31 -13.59
N GLU A 151 5.55 10.49 -12.27
CA GLU A 151 5.62 9.39 -11.29
C GLU A 151 4.26 8.68 -11.21
N TYR A 152 3.16 9.44 -11.19
CA TYR A 152 1.82 8.87 -11.24
C TYR A 152 1.56 8.07 -12.52
N GLU A 153 1.99 8.57 -13.69
CA GLU A 153 1.86 7.85 -14.96
C GLU A 153 2.66 6.55 -14.96
N ALA A 154 3.86 6.55 -14.37
CA ALA A 154 4.65 5.33 -14.19
C ALA A 154 3.94 4.33 -13.25
N TYR A 155 3.34 4.81 -12.16
CA TYR A 155 2.47 4.02 -11.28
C TYR A 155 1.31 3.39 -12.06
N ALA A 156 0.52 4.20 -12.77
CA ALA A 156 -0.63 3.71 -13.53
C ALA A 156 -0.23 2.68 -14.61
N ALA A 157 0.90 2.89 -15.27
CA ALA A 157 1.45 1.94 -16.24
C ALA A 157 1.92 0.63 -15.59
N ALA A 158 2.54 0.70 -14.39
CA ALA A 158 2.92 -0.49 -13.63
C ALA A 158 1.69 -1.30 -13.21
N ILE A 159 0.66 -0.63 -12.70
CA ILE A 159 -0.64 -1.24 -12.39
C ILE A 159 -1.25 -1.91 -13.63
N ARG A 160 -1.25 -1.25 -14.80
CA ARG A 160 -1.73 -1.87 -16.06
C ARG A 160 -1.00 -3.18 -16.37
N ARG A 161 0.30 -3.27 -16.09
CA ARG A 161 1.10 -4.48 -16.34
C ARG A 161 0.74 -5.61 -15.39
N GLU A 162 0.45 -5.33 -14.13
CA GLU A 162 0.01 -6.36 -13.17
C GLU A 162 -1.33 -6.98 -13.61
N TYR A 163 -2.21 -6.17 -14.21
CA TYR A 163 -3.47 -6.63 -14.79
C TYR A 163 -3.36 -6.99 -16.29
N ALA A 164 -2.16 -7.38 -16.78
CA ALA A 164 -1.95 -7.76 -18.18
C ALA A 164 -2.88 -8.89 -18.66
N ALA A 165 -3.27 -9.79 -17.77
CA ALA A 165 -4.19 -10.89 -18.06
C ALA A 165 -5.66 -10.43 -18.26
N VAL A 166 -6.03 -9.24 -17.79
CA VAL A 166 -7.38 -8.69 -17.96
C VAL A 166 -7.51 -8.09 -19.36
N PRO A 167 -8.53 -8.49 -20.16
CA PRO A 167 -8.77 -7.91 -21.48
C PRO A 167 -8.91 -6.39 -21.41
N GLU A 168 -8.37 -5.68 -22.41
CA GLU A 168 -8.26 -4.22 -22.39
C GLU A 168 -9.59 -3.51 -22.11
N ALA A 169 -10.68 -3.91 -22.77
CA ALA A 169 -12.00 -3.31 -22.53
C ALA A 169 -12.48 -3.49 -21.08
N ALA A 170 -12.29 -4.68 -20.51
CA ALA A 170 -12.67 -4.97 -19.13
C ALA A 170 -11.76 -4.23 -18.12
N TRP A 171 -10.45 -4.16 -18.41
CA TRP A 171 -9.49 -3.40 -17.62
C TRP A 171 -9.87 -1.92 -17.54
N ARG A 172 -10.11 -1.29 -18.70
CA ARG A 172 -10.44 0.14 -18.77
C ARG A 172 -11.73 0.46 -18.01
N PHE A 173 -12.77 -0.36 -18.20
CA PHE A 173 -14.03 -0.20 -17.48
C PHE A 173 -13.85 -0.36 -15.97
N GLY A 174 -13.18 -1.44 -15.54
CA GLY A 174 -12.94 -1.73 -14.12
C GLY A 174 -12.07 -0.66 -13.45
N ARG A 175 -10.95 -0.28 -14.08
CA ARG A 175 -10.03 0.75 -13.58
C ARG A 175 -10.72 2.10 -13.49
N ALA A 176 -11.42 2.56 -14.54
CA ALA A 176 -12.19 3.81 -14.48
C ALA A 176 -13.19 3.80 -13.31
N GLY A 177 -13.89 2.67 -13.09
CA GLY A 177 -14.79 2.52 -11.95
C GLY A 177 -14.09 2.60 -10.58
N VAL A 178 -12.85 2.11 -10.45
CA VAL A 178 -12.04 2.30 -9.22
C VAL A 178 -11.73 3.78 -9.01
N LEU A 179 -11.24 4.46 -10.05
CA LEU A 179 -10.90 5.87 -9.99
C LEU A 179 -12.10 6.75 -9.63
N ASP A 180 -13.27 6.44 -10.20
CA ASP A 180 -14.53 7.14 -9.90
C ASP A 180 -14.94 7.01 -8.44
N ARG A 181 -14.79 5.81 -7.86
CA ARG A 181 -15.09 5.61 -6.44
C ARG A 181 -14.17 6.43 -5.55
N PHE A 182 -12.90 6.60 -5.91
CA PHE A 182 -12.00 7.51 -5.20
C PHE A 182 -12.40 8.97 -5.39
N LEU A 183 -12.62 9.41 -6.64
CA LEU A 183 -13.02 10.79 -6.94
C LEU A 183 -14.33 11.21 -6.27
N ALA A 184 -15.25 10.26 -6.04
CA ALA A 184 -16.51 10.50 -5.33
C ALA A 184 -16.37 10.68 -3.82
N ARG A 185 -15.21 10.37 -3.22
CA ARG A 185 -14.97 10.61 -1.79
C ARG A 185 -14.86 12.11 -1.50
N PRO A 186 -15.40 12.60 -0.37
CA PRO A 186 -15.18 13.99 0.06
C PRO A 186 -13.70 14.35 0.19
N ASP A 187 -12.93 13.41 0.76
CA ASP A 187 -11.49 13.50 0.92
C ASP A 187 -10.85 12.19 0.44
N LEU A 188 -9.76 12.26 -0.33
CA LEU A 188 -8.97 11.08 -0.70
C LEU A 188 -8.09 10.64 0.48
N TYR A 189 -7.54 11.60 1.21
CA TYR A 189 -6.68 11.38 2.37
C TYR A 189 -7.41 11.69 3.69
N GLN A 190 -7.22 10.84 4.69
CA GLN A 190 -7.94 10.89 5.96
C GLN A 190 -7.29 11.85 6.98
N THR A 191 -6.00 12.13 6.82
CA THR A 191 -5.25 13.03 7.70
C THR A 191 -5.02 14.40 7.05
N ARG A 192 -4.99 15.45 7.88
CA ARG A 192 -4.79 16.82 7.39
C ARG A 192 -3.44 16.99 6.68
N PRO A 193 -2.29 16.51 7.22
CA PRO A 193 -1.00 16.67 6.54
C PRO A 193 -0.99 16.08 5.12
N PHE A 194 -1.67 14.95 4.88
CA PHE A 194 -1.75 14.34 3.56
C PHE A 194 -2.73 15.06 2.64
N ARG A 195 -3.90 15.50 3.14
CA ARG A 195 -4.82 16.32 2.34
C ARG A 195 -4.15 17.59 1.84
N ASP A 196 -3.54 18.34 2.76
CA ASP A 196 -2.90 19.62 2.44
C ASP A 196 -1.77 19.43 1.41
N ARG A 197 -1.09 18.28 1.42
CA ARG A 197 0.03 17.98 0.53
C ARG A 197 -0.36 17.36 -0.81
N PHE A 198 -1.33 16.45 -0.83
CA PHE A 198 -1.53 15.52 -1.95
C PHE A 198 -2.90 15.59 -2.62
N GLU A 199 -3.94 16.10 -1.95
CA GLU A 199 -5.34 15.99 -2.40
C GLU A 199 -5.55 16.58 -3.81
N THR A 200 -5.09 17.82 -4.04
CA THR A 200 -5.26 18.52 -5.31
C THR A 200 -4.57 17.79 -6.46
N ALA A 201 -3.32 17.36 -6.24
CA ALA A 201 -2.55 16.63 -7.25
C ALA A 201 -3.19 15.26 -7.54
N ALA A 202 -3.64 14.56 -6.49
CA ALA A 202 -4.30 13.27 -6.61
C ALA A 202 -5.57 13.35 -7.44
N ARG A 203 -6.46 14.30 -7.15
CA ARG A 203 -7.69 14.47 -7.93
C ARG A 203 -7.41 14.78 -9.40
N ALA A 204 -6.44 15.64 -9.68
CA ALA A 204 -6.02 15.92 -11.04
C ALA A 204 -5.44 14.67 -11.73
N ASN A 205 -4.69 13.85 -11.00
CA ASN A 205 -4.11 12.61 -11.50
C ASN A 205 -5.19 11.58 -11.87
N LEU A 206 -6.07 11.27 -10.93
CA LEU A 206 -7.16 10.31 -11.10
C LEU A 206 -8.13 10.73 -12.21
N ALA A 207 -8.52 12.00 -12.27
CA ALA A 207 -9.44 12.50 -13.28
C ALA A 207 -8.87 12.35 -14.70
N ALA A 208 -7.60 12.74 -14.90
CA ALA A 208 -6.95 12.62 -16.20
C ALA A 208 -6.78 11.15 -16.66
N GLU A 209 -6.45 10.24 -15.73
CA GLU A 209 -6.41 8.81 -16.04
C GLU A 209 -7.81 8.29 -16.42
N ALA A 210 -8.84 8.62 -15.62
CA ALA A 210 -10.22 8.19 -15.89
C ALA A 210 -10.71 8.68 -17.26
N ASP A 211 -10.44 9.93 -17.63
CA ASP A 211 -10.79 10.50 -18.93
C ASP A 211 -10.07 9.78 -20.07
N THR A 212 -8.77 9.50 -19.90
CA THR A 212 -7.98 8.73 -20.88
C THR A 212 -8.54 7.32 -21.08
N LEU A 213 -8.94 6.64 -19.99
CA LEU A 213 -9.53 5.31 -20.02
C LEU A 213 -10.90 5.29 -20.72
N ARG A 214 -11.67 6.38 -20.64
CA ARG A 214 -12.96 6.50 -21.36
C ARG A 214 -12.79 6.89 -22.82
N ALA A 215 -11.89 7.81 -23.13
CA ALA A 215 -11.69 8.33 -24.48
C ALA A 215 -11.26 7.23 -25.48
N GLY A 216 -10.42 6.28 -25.06
CA GLY A 216 -10.04 5.16 -25.92
C GLY A 216 -11.11 4.09 -26.15
N HIS A 217 -12.31 4.20 -25.57
CA HIS A 217 -13.43 3.29 -25.86
C HIS A 217 -14.16 3.61 -27.18
N THR A 218 -13.99 4.82 -27.73
CA THR A 218 -14.71 5.27 -28.93
C THR A 218 -14.06 4.87 -30.26
N GLY A 219 -12.95 4.11 -30.24
CA GLY A 219 -12.12 3.84 -31.42
C GLY A 219 -12.18 2.45 -32.07
N GLU A 220 -12.82 1.45 -31.47
CA GLU A 220 -12.83 0.05 -31.98
C GLU A 220 -14.24 -0.45 -32.34
N GLY A 221 -14.99 0.37 -33.08
CA GLY A 221 -16.36 0.04 -33.50
C GLY A 221 -16.77 0.61 -34.85
N ALA A 222 -15.84 0.74 -35.80
CA ALA A 222 -16.12 1.13 -37.18
C ALA A 222 -15.44 0.18 -38.17
#